data_AF-A0A9P5SJT5-F1
#
_entry.id   AF-A0A9P5SJT5-F1
#
_cell.length_a   1.000
_cell.length_b   1.000
_cell.length_c   1.000
_cell.angle_alpha   90.00
_cell.angle_beta   90.00
_cell.angle_gamma   90.00
#
_symmetry.space_group_name_H-M   'P 1'
#
loop_
_entity.id
_entity.type
_entity.pdbx_description
1 polymer ?
#
loop_
_entity_poly.entity_id
_entity_poly.type
_entity_poly.pdbx_seq_one_letter_code
_entity_poly.pdbx_strand_id
1 'polypeptide(L)'
;MPPQPAQGRTPATASTSNTSTTIAPHNPVAKVIWDGSIPIQFSWDQAEATAVGSQAVESFFLEAPRCSYFSLLTSRVRRHFVDMALHFIGDDAEVWYDYEGTPLKW
;
A
#
# COMPACT_ATOMS: atom_id res chain seq x y z
N MET A 1 -73.33 13.96 -35.65
CA MET A 1 -72.47 13.09 -36.48
C MET A 1 -71.04 13.59 -36.31
N PRO A 2 -70.01 12.79 -35.97
CA PRO A 2 -69.98 11.38 -35.55
C PRO A 2 -69.23 11.25 -34.17
N PRO A 3 -68.51 10.16 -33.78
CA PRO A 3 -68.70 9.46 -32.50
C PRO A 3 -67.43 9.41 -31.61
N GLN A 4 -67.54 8.81 -30.42
CA GLN A 4 -66.41 8.43 -29.56
C GLN A 4 -66.05 6.95 -29.76
N PRO A 5 -64.75 6.59 -29.85
CA PRO A 5 -64.30 5.31 -29.28
C PRO A 5 -62.93 5.47 -28.60
N ALA A 6 -62.67 4.97 -27.40
CA ALA A 6 -62.50 3.58 -26.95
C ALA A 6 -61.05 3.41 -26.46
N GLN A 7 -60.93 2.77 -25.30
CA GLN A 7 -59.68 2.54 -24.58
C GLN A 7 -58.66 1.78 -25.43
N GLY A 8 -57.47 2.38 -25.61
CA GLY A 8 -56.30 1.74 -26.21
C GLY A 8 -55.44 1.08 -25.13
N ARG A 9 -55.45 -0.25 -25.10
CA ARG A 9 -54.48 -1.14 -24.45
C ARG A 9 -53.09 -0.81 -25.01
N THR A 10 -52.14 -0.36 -24.20
CA THR A 10 -50.72 -0.28 -24.60
C THR A 10 -49.88 -1.37 -23.92
N PRO A 11 -48.87 -1.91 -24.62
CA PRO A 11 -48.19 -3.14 -24.25
C PRO A 11 -47.12 -2.87 -23.18
N ALA A 12 -46.83 -3.91 -22.40
CA ALA A 12 -45.67 -3.97 -21.52
C ALA A 12 -44.39 -3.63 -22.31
N THR A 13 -43.81 -2.46 -22.04
CA THR A 13 -42.46 -2.13 -22.49
C THR A 13 -41.52 -2.79 -21.51
N ALA A 14 -40.97 -3.95 -21.89
CA ALA A 14 -39.85 -4.54 -21.20
C ALA A 14 -38.66 -3.61 -21.37
N SER A 15 -38.33 -2.87 -20.31
CA SER A 15 -37.11 -2.08 -20.23
C SER A 15 -35.93 -3.04 -20.09
N THR A 16 -35.34 -3.46 -21.20
CA THR A 16 -34.03 -4.13 -21.19
C THR A 16 -32.99 -3.11 -20.77
N SER A 17 -32.68 -3.06 -19.48
CA SER A 17 -31.56 -2.29 -18.95
C SER A 17 -30.26 -2.95 -19.38
N ASN A 18 -29.69 -2.51 -20.50
CA ASN A 18 -28.33 -2.87 -20.87
C ASN A 18 -27.38 -2.15 -19.93
N THR A 19 -26.95 -2.83 -18.87
CA THR A 19 -25.86 -2.36 -18.00
C THR A 19 -24.56 -2.46 -18.78
N SER A 20 -24.26 -1.45 -19.58
CA SER A 20 -22.93 -1.28 -20.15
C SER A 20 -22.00 -0.89 -19.01
N THR A 21 -21.37 -1.89 -18.39
CA THR A 21 -20.24 -1.66 -17.48
C THR A 21 -19.13 -1.03 -18.31
N THR A 22 -19.03 0.30 -18.30
CA THR A 22 -17.88 1.03 -18.85
C THR A 22 -16.66 0.60 -18.05
N ILE A 23 -15.92 -0.39 -18.57
CA ILE A 23 -14.60 -0.75 -18.06
C ILE A 23 -13.73 0.47 -18.36
N ALA A 24 -13.34 1.20 -17.32
CA ALA A 24 -12.39 2.30 -17.44
C ALA A 24 -11.14 1.79 -18.20
N PRO A 25 -10.55 2.57 -19.10
CA PRO A 25 -9.40 2.13 -19.87
C PRO A 25 -8.26 1.75 -18.92
N HIS A 26 -7.99 0.45 -18.84
CA HIS A 26 -6.93 -0.13 -18.02
C HIS A 26 -5.59 0.12 -18.72
N ASN A 27 -4.82 1.10 -18.23
CA ASN A 27 -3.46 1.32 -18.72
C ASN A 27 -2.52 0.26 -18.11
N PRO A 28 -2.01 -0.71 -18.90
CA PRO A 28 -1.18 -1.79 -18.37
C PRO A 28 0.16 -1.28 -17.83
N VAL A 29 0.69 -0.17 -18.38
CA VAL A 29 1.95 0.42 -17.91
C VAL A 29 1.78 1.02 -16.52
N ALA A 30 0.69 1.75 -16.29
CA ALA A 30 0.40 2.33 -14.98
C ALA A 30 0.24 1.25 -13.89
N LYS A 31 -0.39 0.12 -14.25
CA LYS A 31 -0.52 -1.02 -13.35
C LYS A 31 0.83 -1.61 -12.96
N VAL A 32 1.71 -1.85 -13.94
CA VAL A 32 3.06 -2.39 -13.68
C VAL A 32 3.89 -1.44 -12.81
N ILE A 33 3.77 -0.13 -13.02
CA ILE A 33 4.47 0.87 -12.19
C ILE A 33 3.95 0.82 -10.75
N TRP A 34 2.63 0.80 -10.56
CA TRP A 34 2.00 0.80 -9.25
C TRP A 34 2.27 -0.49 -8.46
N ASP A 35 2.21 -1.65 -9.13
CA ASP A 35 2.45 -2.96 -8.52
C ASP A 35 3.94 -3.28 -8.34
N GLY A 36 4.85 -2.38 -8.74
CA GLY A 36 6.29 -2.60 -8.60
C GLY A 36 6.74 -2.64 -7.14
N SER A 37 7.59 -3.62 -6.80
CA SER A 37 8.23 -3.76 -5.49
C SER A 37 9.76 -3.60 -5.58
N ILE A 38 10.39 -3.30 -4.44
CA ILE A 38 11.85 -3.27 -4.26
C ILE A 38 12.18 -4.16 -3.05
N PRO A 39 13.09 -5.13 -3.18
CA PRO A 39 13.62 -5.86 -2.03
C PRO A 39 14.56 -4.96 -1.23
N ILE A 40 14.27 -4.78 0.06
CA ILE A 40 15.06 -3.95 0.96
C ILE A 40 15.56 -4.81 2.12
N GLN A 41 16.85 -4.72 2.41
CA GLN A 41 17.45 -5.24 3.63
C GLN A 41 17.56 -4.11 4.64
N PHE A 42 16.90 -4.27 5.78
CA PHE A 42 17.09 -3.41 6.94
C PHE A 42 18.09 -4.09 7.88
N SER A 43 19.09 -3.33 8.31
CA SER A 43 20.06 -3.74 9.32
C SER A 43 20.04 -2.73 10.45
N TRP A 44 20.30 -3.20 11.67
CA TRP A 44 20.48 -2.33 12.82
C TRP A 44 21.81 -1.57 12.70
N ASP A 45 21.84 -0.32 13.17
CA ASP A 45 23.07 0.48 13.16
C ASP A 45 24.14 -0.16 14.06
N GLN A 46 25.37 -0.22 13.56
CA GLN A 46 26.44 -0.95 14.24
C GLN A 46 26.89 -0.26 15.54
N ALA A 47 26.79 1.07 15.62
CA ALA A 47 27.11 1.80 16.85
C ALA A 47 26.05 1.53 17.93
N GLU A 48 24.78 1.51 17.56
CA GLU A 48 23.69 1.18 18.48
C GLU A 48 23.73 -0.30 18.91
N ALA A 49 24.01 -1.24 18.00
CA ALA A 49 24.15 -2.67 18.35
C ALA A 49 25.26 -2.89 19.38
N THR A 50 26.39 -2.19 19.21
CA THR A 50 27.54 -2.27 20.12
C THR A 50 27.20 -1.71 21.51
N ALA A 51 26.45 -0.60 21.57
CA ALA A 51 26.01 0.01 22.83
C ALA A 51 25.09 -0.92 23.66
N VAL A 52 24.33 -1.77 22.97
CA VAL A 52 23.37 -2.72 23.57
C VAL A 52 24.02 -4.06 23.94
N GLY A 53 25.24 -4.33 23.44
CA GLY A 53 25.92 -5.61 23.66
C GLY A 53 25.35 -6.78 22.85
N SER A 54 24.41 -6.51 21.93
CA SER A 54 23.81 -7.50 21.04
C SER A 54 24.61 -7.58 19.74
N GLN A 55 25.55 -8.53 19.66
CA GLN A 55 26.44 -8.70 18.51
C GLN A 55 25.79 -9.32 17.26
N ALA A 56 24.51 -9.71 17.30
CA ALA A 56 23.86 -10.35 16.16
C ALA A 56 22.35 -10.07 16.16
N VAL A 57 21.95 -8.86 15.78
CA VAL A 57 20.56 -8.62 15.41
C VAL A 57 20.37 -9.09 13.96
N GLU A 58 19.47 -10.04 13.75
CA GLU A 58 19.18 -10.59 12.42
C GLU A 58 18.66 -9.47 11.49
N SER A 59 19.12 -9.46 10.25
CA SER A 59 18.66 -8.48 9.26
C SER A 59 17.23 -8.77 8.81
N PHE A 60 16.44 -7.72 8.63
CA PHE A 60 15.04 -7.84 8.21
C PHE A 60 14.91 -7.56 6.72
N PHE A 61 14.38 -8.52 5.98
CA PHE A 61 14.16 -8.39 4.54
C PHE A 61 12.68 -8.14 4.26
N LEU A 62 12.38 -7.11 3.46
CA LEU A 62 11.01 -6.75 3.09
C LEU A 62 10.96 -6.34 1.63
N GLU A 63 9.98 -6.86 0.89
CA GLU A 63 9.58 -6.28 -0.39
C GLU A 63 8.67 -5.08 -0.17
N ALA A 64 9.20 -3.89 -0.43
CA ALA A 64 8.51 -2.62 -0.28
C ALA A 64 7.88 -2.17 -1.60
N PRO A 65 6.62 -1.68 -1.63
CA PRO A 65 6.07 -1.07 -2.83
C PRO A 65 6.87 0.18 -3.25
N ARG A 66 7.16 0.31 -4.54
CA ARG A 66 7.90 1.46 -5.10
C ARG A 66 7.17 2.78 -4.90
N CYS A 67 5.85 2.76 -4.98
CA CYS A 67 4.98 3.92 -4.81
C CYS A 67 4.51 4.03 -3.35
N SER A 68 5.45 4.01 -2.40
CA SER A 68 5.20 4.12 -0.95
C SER A 68 6.28 4.99 -0.28
N TYR A 69 6.06 5.34 0.98
CA TYR A 69 7.03 6.02 1.84
C TYR A 69 7.56 5.06 2.92
N PHE A 70 8.79 5.30 3.37
CA PHE A 70 9.40 4.48 4.43
C PHE A 70 8.65 4.56 5.76
N SER A 71 8.06 5.70 6.10
CA SER A 71 7.24 5.89 7.30
C SER A 71 6.09 4.89 7.43
N LEU A 72 5.49 4.49 6.31
CA LEU A 72 4.42 3.49 6.29
C LEU A 72 4.95 2.07 6.59
N LEU A 73 6.22 1.82 6.29
CA LEU A 73 6.90 0.54 6.52
C LEU A 73 7.55 0.48 7.90
N THR A 74 7.83 1.64 8.50
CA THR A 74 8.51 1.78 9.80
C THR A 74 7.85 0.98 10.90
N SER A 75 6.52 0.96 10.96
CA SER A 75 5.77 0.15 11.95
C SER A 75 6.11 -1.35 11.90
N ARG A 76 6.38 -1.90 10.70
CA ARG A 76 6.74 -3.31 10.50
C ARG A 76 8.21 -3.55 10.84
N VAL A 77 9.08 -2.66 10.37
CA VAL A 77 10.53 -2.72 10.64
C VAL A 77 10.78 -2.64 12.14
N ARG A 78 10.15 -1.69 12.81
CA ARG A 78 10.19 -1.52 14.25
C ARG A 78 9.76 -2.77 14.99
N ARG A 79 8.58 -3.33 14.69
CA ARG A 79 8.11 -4.55 15.36
C ARG A 79 9.12 -5.70 15.26
N HIS A 80 9.87 -5.78 14.16
CA HIS A 80 10.91 -6.78 14.03
C HIS A 80 12.13 -6.50 14.91
N PHE A 81 12.65 -5.27 14.92
CA PHE A 81 13.88 -4.93 15.64
C PHE A 81 13.67 -4.54 17.11
N VAL A 82 12.70 -3.68 17.36
CA VAL A 82 12.44 -3.05 18.67
C VAL A 82 11.78 -4.01 19.64
N ASP A 83 10.73 -4.72 19.21
CA ASP A 83 10.01 -5.65 20.11
C ASP A 83 10.86 -6.90 20.39
N MET A 84 11.70 -7.36 19.44
CA MET A 84 12.54 -8.54 19.66
C MET A 84 13.84 -8.25 20.39
N ALA A 85 14.51 -7.13 20.13
CA ALA A 85 15.87 -6.92 20.64
C ALA A 85 15.91 -6.09 21.93
N LEU A 86 14.99 -5.13 22.11
CA LEU A 86 15.29 -3.99 22.98
C LEU A 86 14.16 -3.46 23.86
N HIS A 87 12.90 -3.85 23.65
CA HIS A 87 11.75 -3.23 24.32
C HIS A 87 11.79 -1.69 24.22
N PHE A 88 12.25 -1.17 23.08
CA PHE A 88 12.44 0.27 22.88
C PHE A 88 11.08 1.00 22.87
N ILE A 89 10.96 2.03 23.72
CA ILE A 89 9.73 2.80 23.98
C ILE A 89 9.77 4.14 23.22
N GLY A 90 10.17 4.14 21.95
CA GLY A 90 10.15 5.35 21.11
C GLY A 90 8.93 5.41 20.19
N ASP A 91 8.62 6.58 19.63
CA ASP A 91 7.53 6.79 18.65
C ASP A 91 8.00 6.50 17.22
N ASP A 92 7.10 6.02 16.34
CA ASP A 92 7.37 5.69 14.91
C ASP A 92 8.03 6.86 14.19
N ALA A 93 7.72 8.09 14.59
CA ALA A 93 8.29 9.32 14.04
C ALA A 93 9.79 9.54 14.31
N GLU A 94 10.35 8.91 15.34
CA GLU A 94 11.77 9.08 15.71
C GLU A 94 12.70 8.14 14.93
N VAL A 95 12.15 7.15 14.20
CA VAL A 95 12.97 6.23 13.41
C VAL A 95 13.36 6.90 12.09
N TRP A 96 14.65 6.86 11.81
CA TRP A 96 15.23 7.32 10.57
C TRP A 96 16.08 6.21 9.95
N TYR A 97 16.38 6.38 8.67
CA TYR A 97 17.14 5.40 7.88
C TYR A 97 18.32 6.12 7.25
N ASP A 98 19.45 5.43 7.15
CA ASP A 98 20.54 5.82 6.27
C ASP A 98 20.78 4.78 5.19
N TYR A 99 21.44 5.21 4.13
CA TYR A 99 22.03 4.34 3.15
C TYR A 99 23.46 4.81 2.90
N GLU A 100 24.43 3.94 3.18
CA GLU A 100 25.86 4.24 3.05
C GLU A 100 26.28 5.54 3.75
N GLY A 101 25.73 5.80 4.95
CA GLY A 101 26.03 7.00 5.74
C GLY A 101 25.30 8.27 5.28
N THR A 102 24.43 8.17 4.27
CA THR A 102 23.57 9.28 3.86
C THR A 102 22.17 9.11 4.43
N PRO A 103 21.66 10.08 5.23
CA PRO A 103 20.31 10.00 5.77
C PRO A 103 19.27 10.02 4.64
N LEU A 104 18.36 9.05 4.64
CA LEU A 104 17.26 8.99 3.70
C LEU A 104 16.14 9.95 4.14
N LYS A 105 15.73 10.82 3.22
CA LYS A 105 14.55 11.66 3.41
C LYS A 105 13.32 10.84 3.07
N TRP A 106 12.35 10.82 3.98
CA TRP A 106 11.12 10.06 3.85
C TRP A 106 9.89 10.93 4.05
#